data_AF-A0A7S9GQQ6-F1
#
_entry.id   AF-A0A7S9GQQ6-F1
#
_cell.length_a   1.000
_cell.length_b   1.000
_cell.length_c   1.000
_cell.angle_alpha   90.00
_cell.angle_beta   90.00
_cell.angle_gamma   90.00
#
_symmetry.space_group_name_H-M   'P 1'
#
loop_
_entity.id
_entity.type
_entity.pdbx_description
1 polymer ?
#
loop_
_entity_poly.entity_id
_entity_poly.type
_entity_poly.pdbx_seq_one_letter_code
_entity_poly.pdbx_strand_id
1 'polypeptide(L)'
;MLAPSESSAPVLKEEPATRFAKDQLRSIIERIERLEEEKTTIATDIRDVYAEAKGNGFDVKALRAIVRMRKQDPNERQESETILETYMQALGML
;
A
#
# COMPACT_ATOMS: atom_id res chain seq x y z
N MET A 1 -42.01 -52.74 11.04
CA MET A 1 -41.92 -51.58 11.94
C MET A 1 -40.44 -51.18 11.99
N LEU A 2 -40.00 -50.33 11.06
CA LEU A 2 -38.62 -49.87 10.97
C LEU A 2 -38.61 -48.44 11.51
N ALA A 3 -38.14 -48.23 12.73
CA ALA A 3 -37.93 -46.88 13.25
C ALA A 3 -36.69 -46.28 12.56
N PRO A 4 -36.75 -45.04 12.05
CA PRO A 4 -35.56 -44.37 11.53
C PRO A 4 -34.67 -43.97 12.71
N SER A 5 -33.42 -44.40 12.68
CA SER A 5 -32.38 -43.94 13.60
C SER A 5 -32.04 -42.48 13.29
N GLU A 6 -32.50 -41.55 14.11
CA GLU A 6 -32.01 -40.17 14.14
C GLU A 6 -30.55 -40.17 14.60
N SER A 7 -29.63 -40.06 13.63
CA SER A 7 -28.24 -39.74 13.90
C SER A 7 -28.16 -38.28 14.37
N SER A 8 -28.23 -38.05 15.70
CA SER A 8 -27.88 -36.76 16.27
C SER A 8 -26.36 -36.58 16.20
N ALA A 9 -25.86 -36.00 15.11
CA ALA A 9 -24.52 -35.46 15.10
C ALA A 9 -24.44 -34.35 16.17
N PRO A 10 -23.40 -34.33 17.03
CA PRO A 10 -23.29 -33.31 18.05
C PRO A 10 -23.07 -31.95 17.37
N VAL A 11 -24.02 -31.03 17.55
CA VAL A 11 -23.81 -29.62 17.22
C VAL A 11 -22.75 -29.13 18.20
N LEU A 12 -21.50 -29.07 17.73
CA LEU A 12 -20.39 -28.50 18.49
C LEU A 12 -20.77 -27.06 18.85
N LYS A 13 -21.10 -26.84 20.13
CA LYS A 13 -21.37 -25.50 20.65
C LYS A 13 -20.05 -24.71 20.56
N GLU A 14 -19.95 -23.83 19.58
CA GLU A 14 -18.79 -22.91 19.49
C GLU A 14 -18.72 -22.10 20.78
N GLU A 15 -17.60 -22.23 21.50
CA GLU A 15 -17.36 -21.44 22.71
C GLU A 15 -17.38 -19.93 22.38
N PRO A 16 -17.95 -19.08 23.26
CA PRO A 16 -18.14 -17.65 22.98
C PRO A 16 -16.82 -16.92 22.65
N ALA A 17 -15.69 -17.37 23.21
CA ALA A 17 -14.37 -16.85 22.90
C ALA A 17 -13.94 -17.12 21.45
N THR A 18 -14.24 -18.31 20.91
CA THR A 18 -13.94 -18.69 19.52
C THR A 18 -14.77 -17.85 18.55
N ARG A 19 -16.04 -17.61 18.87
CA ARG A 19 -16.90 -16.72 18.07
C ARG A 19 -16.39 -15.28 18.06
N PHE A 20 -16.02 -14.75 19.22
CA PHE A 20 -15.45 -13.40 19.34
C PHE A 20 -14.15 -13.24 18.52
N ALA A 21 -13.23 -14.21 18.62
CA ALA A 21 -11.98 -14.19 17.84
C ALA A 21 -12.23 -14.23 16.32
N LYS A 22 -13.24 -15.00 15.87
CA LYS A 22 -13.64 -15.09 14.46
C LYS A 22 -14.25 -13.78 13.95
N ASP A 23 -15.09 -13.13 14.75
CA ASP A 23 -15.71 -11.85 14.39
C ASP A 23 -14.65 -10.72 14.31
N GLN A 24 -13.68 -10.70 15.23
CA GLN A 24 -12.56 -9.76 15.19
C GLN A 24 -11.67 -9.97 13.96
N LEU A 25 -11.34 -11.23 13.64
CA LEU A 25 -10.55 -11.56 12.45
C LEU A 25 -11.26 -11.12 11.17
N ARG A 26 -12.58 -11.39 11.06
CA ARG A 26 -13.39 -10.94 9.92
C ARG A 26 -13.34 -9.41 9.78
N SER A 27 -13.54 -8.67 10.87
CA SER A 27 -13.49 -7.21 10.84
C SER A 27 -12.13 -6.66 10.38
N ILE A 28 -11.03 -7.28 10.81
CA ILE A 28 -9.68 -6.90 10.36
C ILE A 28 -9.52 -7.12 8.85
N ILE A 29 -9.94 -8.30 8.35
CA ILE A 29 -9.84 -8.65 6.93
C ILE A 29 -10.65 -7.68 6.07
N GLU A 30 -11.92 -7.45 6.40
CA GLU A 30 -12.80 -6.53 5.65
C GLU A 30 -12.23 -5.11 5.61
N ARG A 31 -11.62 -4.65 6.70
CA ARG A 31 -10.96 -3.34 6.74
C ARG A 31 -9.72 -3.29 5.83
N ILE A 32 -8.93 -4.36 5.77
CA ILE A 32 -7.75 -4.44 4.91
C ILE A 32 -8.16 -4.50 3.44
N GLU A 33 -9.17 -5.31 3.09
CA GLU A 33 -9.66 -5.44 1.71
C GLU A 33 -10.12 -4.09 1.16
N ARG A 34 -10.93 -3.35 1.93
CA ARG A 34 -11.31 -1.97 1.56
C ARG A 34 -10.10 -1.05 1.36
N LEU A 35 -9.10 -1.11 2.24
CA LEU A 35 -7.90 -0.28 2.11
C LEU A 35 -7.06 -0.68 0.88
N GLU A 36 -7.01 -1.96 0.50
CA GLU A 36 -6.33 -2.41 -0.71
C GLU A 36 -7.08 -1.98 -1.99
N GLU A 37 -8.42 -1.95 -1.96
CA GLU A 37 -9.23 -1.37 -3.03
C GLU A 37 -8.96 0.13 -3.18
N GLU A 38 -9.02 0.90 -2.09
CA GLU A 38 -8.71 2.34 -2.08
C GLU A 38 -7.29 2.62 -2.61
N LYS A 39 -6.30 1.83 -2.15
CA LYS A 39 -4.91 1.91 -2.62
C LYS A 39 -4.79 1.62 -4.11
N THR A 40 -5.57 0.68 -4.64
CA THR A 40 -5.59 0.35 -6.07
C THR A 40 -6.17 1.50 -6.90
N THR A 41 -7.25 2.12 -6.43
CA THR A 41 -7.85 3.30 -7.05
C THR A 41 -6.86 4.45 -7.07
N ILE A 42 -6.26 4.80 -5.93
CA ILE A 42 -5.26 5.87 -5.83
C ILE A 42 -4.05 5.59 -6.73
N ALA A 43 -3.57 4.34 -6.77
CA ALA A 43 -2.45 3.96 -7.63
C ALA A 43 -2.78 4.12 -9.12
N THR A 44 -4.06 3.97 -9.49
CA THR A 44 -4.54 4.17 -10.86
C THR A 44 -4.63 5.64 -11.20
N ASP A 45 -5.21 6.46 -10.32
CA ASP A 45 -5.25 7.92 -10.49
C ASP A 45 -3.83 8.50 -10.66
N ILE A 46 -2.88 8.05 -9.84
CA ILE A 46 -1.46 8.46 -9.96
C ILE A 46 -0.87 8.06 -11.32
N ARG A 47 -1.21 6.87 -11.84
CA ARG A 47 -0.74 6.41 -13.16
C ARG A 47 -1.30 7.29 -14.27
N ASP A 48 -2.57 7.65 -14.18
CA ASP A 48 -3.25 8.48 -15.19
C ASP A 48 -2.69 9.90 -15.21
N VAL A 49 -2.39 10.49 -14.05
CA VAL A 49 -1.70 11.80 -13.96
C VAL A 49 -0.33 11.75 -14.64
N TYR A 50 0.45 10.69 -14.43
CA TYR A 50 1.74 10.55 -15.12
C TYR A 50 1.57 10.32 -16.63
N ALA A 51 0.51 9.63 -17.05
CA ALA A 51 0.21 9.42 -18.46
C ALA A 51 -0.21 10.73 -19.14
N GLU A 52 -1.03 11.55 -18.49
CA GLU A 52 -1.39 12.89 -18.94
C GLU A 52 -0.14 13.78 -19.07
N ALA A 53 0.71 13.80 -18.04
CA ALA A 53 1.97 14.56 -18.08
C ALA A 53 2.85 14.14 -19.26
N LYS A 54 2.92 12.83 -19.56
CA LYS A 54 3.62 12.32 -20.74
C LYS A 54 2.99 12.83 -22.05
N GLY A 55 1.67 12.83 -22.15
CA GLY A 55 0.93 13.36 -23.32
C GLY A 55 1.17 14.86 -23.52
N ASN A 56 1.35 15.60 -22.42
CA ASN A 56 1.68 17.02 -22.42
C ASN A 56 3.19 17.31 -22.63
N GLY A 57 4.01 16.28 -22.87
CA GLY A 57 5.43 16.44 -23.21
C GLY A 57 6.40 16.45 -22.03
N PHE A 58 5.96 16.15 -20.80
CA PHE A 58 6.85 16.09 -19.64
C PHE A 58 7.60 14.75 -19.55
N ASP A 59 8.84 14.78 -19.05
CA ASP A 59 9.60 13.57 -18.71
C ASP A 59 9.09 12.97 -17.40
N VAL A 60 8.37 11.83 -17.52
CA VAL A 60 7.81 11.11 -16.37
C VAL A 60 8.87 10.58 -15.40
N LYS A 61 10.09 10.23 -15.87
CA LYS A 61 11.17 9.77 -14.99
C LYS A 61 11.66 10.94 -14.12
N ALA A 62 11.83 12.12 -14.71
CA ALA A 62 12.19 13.33 -13.98
C ALA A 62 11.11 13.69 -12.94
N LEU A 63 9.84 13.67 -13.32
CA LEU A 63 8.73 13.93 -12.38
C LEU A 63 8.72 12.94 -11.21
N ARG A 64 8.91 11.65 -11.47
CA ARG A 64 9.01 10.63 -10.40
C ARG A 64 10.22 10.86 -9.51
N ALA A 65 11.34 11.33 -10.04
CA ALA A 65 12.51 11.69 -9.22
C ALA A 65 12.19 12.88 -8.30
N ILE A 66 11.57 13.93 -8.84
CA ILE A 66 11.13 15.11 -8.07
C ILE A 66 10.15 14.71 -6.96
N VAL A 67 9.14 13.89 -7.25
CA VAL A 67 8.17 13.44 -6.23
C VAL A 67 8.85 12.65 -5.11
N ARG A 68 9.87 11.82 -5.40
CA ARG A 68 10.65 11.12 -4.37
C ARG A 68 11.49 12.09 -3.54
N MET A 69 12.18 13.01 -4.19
CA MET A 69 12.98 14.04 -3.53
C MET A 69 12.13 14.91 -2.59
N ARG A 70 10.91 15.25 -3.00
CA ARG A 70 9.96 16.04 -2.19
C ARG A 70 9.40 15.29 -0.97
N LYS A 71 9.56 13.96 -0.90
CA LYS A 71 9.16 13.14 0.26
C LYS A 71 10.27 13.01 1.30
N GLN A 72 11.51 13.35 0.95
CA GLN A 72 12.63 13.30 1.88
C GLN A 72 12.59 14.47 2.85
N ASP A 73 13.18 14.29 4.03
CA ASP A 73 13.37 15.38 4.97
C ASP A 73 14.18 16.52 4.32
N PRO A 74 13.76 17.79 4.44
CA PRO A 74 14.45 18.89 3.79
C PRO A 74 15.91 19.08 4.23
N ASN A 75 16.23 18.81 5.48
CA ASN A 75 17.59 18.98 6.00
C ASN A 75 18.48 17.85 5.50
N GLU A 76 18.01 16.59 5.61
CA GLU A 76 18.75 15.42 5.10
C GLU A 76 19.03 15.54 3.59
N ARG A 77 18.05 16.06 2.83
CA ARG A 77 18.21 16.34 1.40
C ARG A 77 19.26 17.41 1.15
N GLN A 78 19.20 18.54 1.87
CA GLN A 78 20.14 19.63 1.70
C GLN A 78 21.58 19.19 2.00
N GLU A 79 21.78 18.41 3.07
CA GLU A 79 23.07 17.83 3.42
C GLU A 79 23.58 16.91 2.30
N SER A 80 22.71 16.02 1.80
CA SER A 80 23.04 15.10 0.70
C SER A 80 23.40 15.84 -0.60
N GLU A 81 22.67 16.91 -0.92
CA GLU A 81 22.91 17.76 -2.10
C GLU A 81 24.24 18.49 -1.99
N THR A 82 24.58 19.05 -0.83
CA THR A 82 25.88 19.71 -0.60
C THR A 82 27.06 18.74 -0.73
N ILE A 83 26.92 17.53 -0.21
CA ILE A 83 27.96 16.49 -0.35
C ILE A 83 28.11 16.10 -1.83
N LEU A 84 27.01 15.86 -2.53
CA LEU A 84 27.03 15.49 -3.94
C LEU A 84 27.65 16.59 -4.80
N GLU A 85 27.27 17.85 -4.57
CA GLU A 85 27.83 19.01 -5.27
C GLU A 85 29.35 19.09 -5.07
N THR A 86 29.82 18.92 -3.83
CA THR A 86 31.25 18.89 -3.51
C THR A 86 32.01 17.83 -4.33
N TYR A 87 31.44 16.63 -4.45
CA TYR A 87 32.05 15.56 -5.26
C TYR A 87 31.98 15.84 -6.76
N MET A 88 30.87 16.40 -7.25
CA MET A 88 30.75 16.76 -8.67
C MET A 88 31.75 17.85 -9.06
N GLN A 89 31.98 18.85 -8.19
CA GLN A 89 33.01 19.87 -8.40
C GLN A 89 34.40 19.23 -8.44
N ALA A 90 34.72 18.34 -7.49
CA ALA A 90 36.01 17.65 -7.47
C ALA A 90 36.26 16.78 -8.71
N LEU A 91 35.19 16.26 -9.33
CA LEU A 91 35.24 15.46 -10.55
C LEU A 91 35.17 16.29 -11.84
N GLY A 92 35.03 17.63 -11.76
CA GLY A 92 34.88 18.50 -12.94
C GLY A 92 33.58 18.27 -13.71
N MET A 93 32.53 17.82 -13.02
CA MET A 93 31.19 17.56 -13.58
C MET A 93 30.24 18.75 -13.43
N LEU A 94 30.72 19.89 -12.92
CA LEU A 94 30.02 21.17 -12.75
C LEU A 94 30.77 22.28 -13.48
#